data_AF-A0A429XFD8-F1
#
_entry.id   AF-A0A429XFD8-F1
#
_cell.length_a   1.000
_cell.length_b   1.000
_cell.length_c   1.000
_cell.angle_alpha   90.00
_cell.angle_beta   90.00
_cell.angle_gamma   90.00
#
_symmetry.space_group_name_H-M   'P 1'
#
loop_
_entity.id
_entity.type
_entity.pdbx_description
1 polymer ?
#
loop_
_entity_poly.entity_id
_entity_poly.type
_entity_poly.pdbx_seq_one_letter_code
_entity_poly.pdbx_strand_id
1 'polypeptide(L)'
;MNEIKKFIGIMCIVFSAVLAFGALSEFEENTTVSIFILFLASLPVYLLGQGMRTSWIDFKSKIKGWLVIYVYCTMIVPLIFYSYETYEGKKQKAMIDGKYILYEPGASELSSLSLIFMIVLLLFIAIRFFSPDLKRKRLLTGMIVGTVFLYGGFQYIMWSDYRGVHQELGLVSQSWNGKRTVQSFDEIKGIYVQPSIHRAKLSDSTDETEFTWKLIFVDHHNEKVEYHFQSLSRDSLETAQQIKEIAHDRQIPFQINDMNDEVFKWFDLELELQKLNKEPFYQFFELNHS
;
A
#
# COMPACT_ATOMS: atom_id res chain seq x y z
N MET A 1 43.01 10.20 8.57
CA MET A 1 42.14 9.06 8.95
C MET A 1 42.15 8.09 7.78
N ASN A 2 42.48 6.82 8.01
CA ASN A 2 42.69 5.85 6.93
C ASN A 2 41.37 5.62 6.15
N GLU A 3 41.37 5.79 4.83
CA GLU A 3 40.16 5.68 3.99
C GLU A 3 39.51 4.29 4.11
N ILE A 4 40.33 3.25 4.30
CA ILE A 4 39.87 1.88 4.58
C ILE A 4 39.02 1.81 5.86
N LYS A 5 39.42 2.51 6.93
CA LYS A 5 38.69 2.52 8.21
C LYS A 5 37.33 3.21 8.06
N LYS A 6 37.25 4.28 7.26
CA LYS A 6 35.98 4.97 6.96
C LYS A 6 35.05 4.05 6.17
N PHE A 7 35.58 3.36 5.16
CA PHE A 7 34.82 2.42 4.34
C PHE A 7 34.23 1.29 5.19
N ILE A 8 35.05 0.65 6.05
CA ILE A 8 34.58 -0.38 6.99
C ILE A 8 33.50 0.19 7.93
N GLY A 9 33.67 1.42 8.43
CA GLY A 9 32.68 2.07 9.27
C GLY A 9 31.33 2.27 8.56
N ILE A 10 31.33 2.63 7.27
CA ILE A 10 30.12 2.73 6.45
C ILE A 10 29.47 1.36 6.28
N MET A 11 30.25 0.32 5.98
CA MET A 11 29.75 -1.05 5.88
C MET A 11 29.07 -1.52 7.17
N CYS A 12 29.63 -1.22 8.34
CA CYS A 12 28.99 -1.52 9.62
C CYS A 12 27.65 -0.79 9.78
N ILE A 13 27.55 0.49 9.38
CA ILE A 13 26.29 1.24 9.46
C ILE A 13 25.22 0.62 8.57
N VAL A 14 25.58 0.26 7.32
CA VAL A 14 24.66 -0.40 6.39
C VAL A 14 24.22 -1.75 6.93
N PHE A 15 25.17 -2.57 7.41
CA PHE A 15 24.88 -3.88 7.97
C PHE A 15 23.98 -3.80 9.21
N SER A 16 24.19 -2.81 10.07
CA SER A 16 23.30 -2.53 11.20
C SER A 16 21.87 -2.19 10.75
N ALA A 17 21.71 -1.37 9.71
CA ALA A 17 20.40 -1.06 9.16
C ALA A 17 19.71 -2.32 8.63
N VAL A 18 20.42 -3.17 7.89
CA VAL A 18 19.89 -4.47 7.41
C VAL A 18 19.43 -5.36 8.56
N LEU A 19 20.23 -5.48 9.62
CA LEU A 19 19.85 -6.22 10.83
C LEU A 19 18.61 -5.65 11.50
N ALA A 20 18.49 -4.31 11.56
CA ALA A 20 17.32 -3.67 12.15
C ALA A 20 16.05 -3.94 11.32
N PHE A 21 16.13 -3.84 10.00
CA PHE A 21 15.00 -4.14 9.12
C PHE A 21 14.59 -5.61 9.18
N GLY A 22 15.54 -6.55 9.18
CA GLY A 22 15.25 -7.98 9.35
C GLY A 22 14.63 -8.30 10.72
N ALA A 23 15.05 -7.61 11.79
CA ALA A 23 14.43 -7.77 13.09
C ALA A 23 12.98 -7.28 13.12
N LEU A 24 12.68 -6.19 12.40
CA LEU A 24 11.33 -5.64 12.33
C LEU A 24 10.38 -6.54 11.55
N SER A 25 10.83 -7.23 10.50
CA SER A 25 9.98 -8.18 9.77
C SER A 25 9.52 -9.36 10.62
N GLU A 26 10.33 -9.78 11.60
CA GLU A 26 9.98 -10.88 12.52
C GLU A 26 9.25 -10.39 13.78
N PHE A 27 8.94 -9.09 13.90
CA PHE A 27 8.42 -8.51 15.14
C PHE A 27 7.09 -9.09 15.60
N GLU A 28 6.21 -9.44 14.65
CA GLU A 28 4.92 -10.09 14.94
C GLU A 28 5.07 -11.53 15.42
N GLU A 29 6.03 -12.28 14.89
CA GLU A 29 6.25 -13.69 15.22
C GLU A 29 7.02 -13.86 16.53
N ASN A 30 8.05 -13.03 16.76
CA ASN A 30 8.87 -13.12 17.96
C ASN A 30 9.41 -11.77 18.40
N THR A 31 8.53 -10.99 19.04
CA THR A 31 8.84 -9.66 19.58
C THR A 31 10.10 -9.61 20.45
N THR A 32 10.37 -10.66 21.24
CA THR A 32 11.53 -10.68 22.14
C THR A 32 12.84 -10.81 21.36
N VAL A 33 12.89 -11.68 20.35
CA VAL A 33 14.06 -11.84 19.48
C VAL A 33 14.27 -10.57 18.65
N SER A 34 13.22 -9.96 18.11
CA SER A 34 13.32 -8.71 17.36
C SER A 34 13.88 -7.55 18.19
N ILE A 35 13.40 -7.37 19.43
CA ILE A 35 13.93 -6.37 20.37
C ILE A 35 15.40 -6.67 20.69
N PHE A 36 15.75 -7.94 20.93
CA PHE A 36 17.13 -8.35 21.18
C PHE A 36 18.05 -7.98 20.01
N ILE A 37 17.68 -8.33 18.78
CA ILE A 37 18.48 -8.02 17.59
C ILE A 37 18.61 -6.50 17.40
N LEU A 38 17.54 -5.72 17.59
CA LEU A 38 17.57 -4.26 17.46
C LEU A 38 18.56 -3.62 18.45
N PHE A 39 18.46 -3.94 19.73
CA PHE A 39 19.24 -3.25 20.77
C PHE A 39 20.62 -3.85 21.06
N LEU A 40 20.79 -5.17 20.92
CA LEU A 40 22.02 -5.86 21.33
C LEU A 40 22.90 -6.29 20.16
N ALA A 41 22.37 -6.36 18.93
CA ALA A 41 23.18 -6.62 17.74
C ALA A 41 23.28 -5.37 16.85
N SER A 42 22.15 -4.85 16.37
CA SER A 42 22.12 -3.78 15.38
C SER A 42 22.65 -2.45 15.95
N LEU A 43 22.17 -2.01 17.11
CA LEU A 43 22.59 -0.73 17.70
C LEU A 43 24.11 -0.68 18.03
N PRO A 44 24.74 -1.70 18.64
CA PRO A 44 26.19 -1.70 18.86
C PRO A 44 26.97 -1.63 17.55
N VAL A 45 26.57 -2.37 16.52
CA VAL A 45 27.22 -2.33 15.19
C VAL A 45 27.11 -0.93 14.57
N TYR A 46 25.96 -0.26 14.71
CA TYR A 46 25.79 1.13 14.26
C TYR A 46 26.77 2.09 14.97
N LEU A 47 26.86 2.00 16.29
CA LEU A 47 27.74 2.85 17.09
C LEU A 47 29.21 2.59 16.77
N LEU A 48 29.60 1.32 16.58
CA LEU A 48 30.94 0.95 16.13
C LEU A 48 31.24 1.55 14.76
N GLY A 49 30.32 1.45 13.80
CA GLY A 49 30.46 2.04 12.47
C GLY A 49 30.66 3.56 12.51
N GLN A 50 29.87 4.28 13.32
CA GLN A 50 30.03 5.72 13.51
C GLN A 50 31.36 6.07 14.18
N GLY A 51 31.80 5.29 15.18
CA GLY A 51 33.09 5.46 15.85
C GLY A 51 34.29 5.17 14.94
N MET A 52 34.14 4.28 13.96
CA MET A 52 35.18 4.00 12.96
C MET A 52 35.26 5.09 11.88
N ARG A 53 34.11 5.66 11.49
CA ARG A 53 33.99 6.71 10.47
C ARG A 53 34.43 8.08 10.96
N THR A 54 34.36 8.35 12.26
CA THR A 54 34.63 9.67 12.84
C THR A 54 35.82 9.64 13.81
N SER A 55 36.35 10.81 14.16
CA SER A 55 37.34 10.89 15.24
C SER A 55 36.67 10.59 16.59
N TRP A 56 37.42 10.14 17.59
CA TRP A 56 36.86 9.85 18.93
C TRP A 56 36.21 11.07 19.58
N ILE A 57 36.76 12.27 19.32
CA ILE A 57 36.25 13.55 19.80
C ILE A 57 34.91 13.88 19.13
N ASP A 58 34.81 13.69 17.81
CA ASP A 58 33.57 13.88 17.06
C ASP A 58 32.51 12.84 17.43
N PHE A 59 32.92 11.59 17.65
CA PHE A 59 32.02 10.52 18.08
C PHE A 59 31.37 10.85 19.43
N LYS A 60 32.18 11.19 20.44
CA LYS A 60 31.67 11.55 21.77
C LYS A 60 30.75 12.76 21.75
N SER A 61 31.09 13.78 20.97
CA SER A 61 30.28 15.00 20.88
C SER A 61 28.94 14.77 20.15
N LYS A 62 28.89 13.86 19.16
CA LYS A 62 27.71 13.63 18.31
C LYS A 62 26.93 12.35 18.60
N ILE A 63 27.37 11.51 19.56
CA ILE A 63 26.74 10.22 19.85
C ILE A 63 25.24 10.31 20.13
N LYS A 64 24.79 11.35 20.84
CA LYS A 64 23.36 11.59 21.10
C LYS A 64 22.58 11.82 19.81
N GLY A 65 23.16 12.58 18.88
CA GLY A 65 22.59 12.78 17.55
C GLY A 65 22.48 11.47 16.81
N TRP A 66 23.56 10.68 16.76
CA TRP A 66 23.54 9.37 16.08
C TRP A 66 22.51 8.39 16.66
N LEU A 67 22.37 8.32 17.99
CA LEU A 67 21.33 7.51 18.62
C LEU A 67 19.92 7.96 18.21
N VAL A 68 19.69 9.27 18.14
CA VAL A 68 18.42 9.85 17.69
C VAL A 68 18.11 9.46 16.24
N ILE A 69 19.09 9.56 15.33
CA ILE A 69 18.91 9.15 13.93
C ILE A 69 18.58 7.66 13.84
N TYR A 70 19.32 6.84 14.59
CA TYR A 70 19.10 5.40 14.61
C TYR A 70 17.67 5.07 15.05
N VAL A 71 17.22 5.56 16.21
CA VAL A 71 15.85 5.32 16.70
C VAL A 71 14.79 5.83 15.74
N TYR A 72 15.00 6.99 15.11
CA TYR A 72 14.06 7.50 14.12
C TYR A 72 13.93 6.55 12.92
N CYS A 73 15.04 6.11 12.34
CA CYS A 73 15.06 5.26 11.16
C CYS A 73 14.63 3.82 11.44
N THR A 74 15.01 3.24 12.58
CA THR A 74 14.79 1.80 12.88
C THR A 74 13.57 1.54 13.75
N MET A 75 12.93 2.56 14.31
CA MET A 75 11.72 2.37 15.11
C MET A 75 10.58 3.26 14.64
N ILE A 76 10.78 4.57 14.61
CA ILE A 76 9.68 5.52 14.37
C ILE A 76 9.12 5.35 12.95
N VAL A 77 9.99 5.35 11.94
CA VAL A 77 9.58 5.19 10.54
C VAL A 77 8.84 3.86 10.35
N PRO A 78 9.41 2.68 10.68
CA PRO A 78 8.72 1.41 10.59
C PRO A 78 7.39 1.36 11.35
N LEU A 79 7.32 1.90 12.57
CA LEU A 79 6.10 1.89 13.38
C LEU A 79 4.95 2.67 12.72
N ILE A 80 5.26 3.80 12.10
CA ILE A 80 4.26 4.62 11.40
C ILE A 80 3.73 3.85 10.18
N PHE A 81 4.61 3.25 9.37
CA PHE A 81 4.19 2.40 8.25
C PHE A 81 3.38 1.19 8.71
N TYR A 82 3.86 0.48 9.73
CA TYR A 82 3.16 -0.64 10.34
C TYR A 82 1.75 -0.26 10.82
N SER A 83 1.60 0.93 11.42
CA SER A 83 0.28 1.40 11.87
C SER A 83 -0.71 1.63 10.71
N TYR A 84 -0.20 2.12 9.58
CA TYR A 84 -1.00 2.32 8.37
C TYR A 84 -1.40 0.98 7.74
N GLU A 85 -0.45 0.08 7.52
CA GLU A 85 -0.71 -1.26 6.95
C GLU A 85 -1.65 -2.09 7.83
N THR A 86 -1.42 -2.07 9.15
CA THR A 86 -2.27 -2.78 10.12
C THR A 86 -3.70 -2.24 10.11
N TYR A 87 -3.88 -0.93 9.98
CA TYR A 87 -5.20 -0.32 9.90
C TYR A 87 -5.95 -0.81 8.65
N GLU A 88 -5.32 -0.75 7.47
CA GLU A 88 -5.94 -1.21 6.22
C GLU A 88 -6.25 -2.71 6.29
N GLY A 89 -5.31 -3.53 6.78
CA GLY A 89 -5.52 -4.97 6.94
C GLY A 89 -6.63 -5.32 7.93
N LYS A 90 -6.76 -4.59 9.05
CA LYS A 90 -7.87 -4.78 10.01
C LYS A 90 -9.21 -4.35 9.42
N LYS A 91 -9.24 -3.24 8.69
CA LYS A 91 -10.45 -2.72 8.05
C LYS A 91 -10.97 -3.72 7.01
N GLN A 92 -10.07 -4.25 6.17
CA GLN A 92 -10.39 -5.30 5.23
C GLN A 92 -10.93 -6.55 5.93
N LYS A 93 -10.25 -7.06 6.97
CA LYS A 93 -10.71 -8.24 7.73
C LYS A 93 -12.04 -8.04 8.44
N ALA A 94 -12.31 -6.84 8.96
CA ALA A 94 -13.55 -6.55 9.67
C ALA A 94 -14.77 -6.43 8.73
N MET A 95 -14.55 -6.01 7.49
CA MET A 95 -15.61 -5.80 6.51
C MET A 95 -15.86 -7.02 5.62
N ILE A 96 -14.82 -7.82 5.33
CA ILE A 96 -14.96 -9.09 4.62
C ILE A 96 -15.49 -10.13 5.63
N ASP A 97 -16.81 -10.17 5.81
CA ASP A 97 -17.53 -11.26 6.51
C ASP A 97 -17.53 -12.56 5.68
N GLY A 98 -16.49 -12.78 4.86
CA GLY A 98 -16.40 -13.84 3.84
C GLY A 98 -17.30 -13.68 2.61
N LYS A 99 -18.18 -12.67 2.60
CA LYS A 99 -19.23 -12.49 1.57
C LYS A 99 -18.96 -11.38 0.55
N TYR A 100 -17.88 -10.63 0.73
CA TYR A 100 -17.44 -9.64 -0.26
C TYR A 100 -16.48 -10.29 -1.25
N ILE A 101 -16.83 -10.19 -2.53
CA ILE A 101 -16.01 -10.67 -3.66
C ILE A 101 -14.90 -9.67 -3.94
N LEU A 102 -15.25 -8.39 -3.88
CA LEU A 102 -14.33 -7.27 -4.08
C LEU A 102 -14.57 -6.24 -2.99
N TYR A 103 -13.48 -5.75 -2.41
CA TYR A 103 -13.49 -4.73 -1.37
C TYR A 103 -12.42 -3.68 -1.66
N GLU A 104 -12.82 -2.41 -1.71
CA GLU A 104 -11.91 -1.27 -1.80
C GLU A 104 -12.10 -0.38 -0.56
N PRO A 105 -11.03 -0.18 0.25
CA PRO A 105 -11.06 0.77 1.32
C PRO A 105 -11.11 2.20 0.75
N GLY A 106 -12.15 2.95 1.10
CA GLY A 106 -12.35 4.31 0.66
C GLY A 106 -13.25 4.42 -0.58
N ALA A 107 -14.54 4.70 -0.35
CA ALA A 107 -15.45 5.07 -1.45
C ALA A 107 -15.19 6.50 -1.95
N SER A 108 -14.49 7.32 -1.16
CA SER A 108 -14.24 8.73 -1.44
C SER A 108 -12.77 9.03 -1.73
N GLU A 109 -12.50 10.04 -2.57
CA GLU A 109 -11.14 10.55 -2.86
C GLU A 109 -10.38 10.99 -1.59
N LEU A 110 -11.09 11.22 -0.49
CA LEU A 110 -10.55 11.62 0.81
C LEU A 110 -9.69 10.53 1.44
N SER A 111 -9.87 9.24 1.11
CA SER A 111 -9.08 8.14 1.69
C SER A 111 -7.57 8.35 1.55
N SER A 112 -7.15 8.97 0.45
CA SER A 112 -5.76 9.35 0.15
C SER A 112 -5.14 10.36 1.13
N LEU A 113 -5.96 11.13 1.87
CA LEU A 113 -5.48 12.10 2.86
C LEU A 113 -4.79 11.43 4.06
N SER A 114 -5.11 10.17 4.36
CA SER A 114 -4.46 9.40 5.43
C SER A 114 -2.95 9.29 5.21
N LEU A 115 -2.54 9.07 3.96
CA LEU A 115 -1.15 9.01 3.53
C LEU A 115 -0.47 10.39 3.67
N ILE A 116 -1.17 11.48 3.36
CA ILE A 116 -0.67 12.84 3.56
C ILE A 116 -0.39 13.11 5.05
N PHE A 117 -1.32 12.74 5.94
CA PHE A 117 -1.10 12.89 7.38
C PHE A 117 0.09 12.06 7.88
N MET A 118 0.26 10.85 7.34
CA MET A 118 1.42 9.99 7.62
C MET A 118 2.74 10.66 7.20
N ILE A 119 2.82 11.19 5.97
CA ILE A 119 4.01 11.89 5.46
C ILE A 119 4.30 13.14 6.28
N VAL A 120 3.29 13.96 6.58
CA VAL A 120 3.45 15.18 7.39
C VAL A 120 3.97 14.84 8.79
N LEU A 121 3.47 13.75 9.40
CA LEU A 121 3.95 13.27 10.68
C LEU A 121 5.43 12.88 10.63
N LEU A 122 5.83 12.11 9.61
CA LEU A 122 7.24 11.74 9.39
C LEU A 122 8.12 12.98 9.25
N LEU A 123 7.69 13.97 8.45
CA LEU A 123 8.42 15.21 8.25
C LEU A 123 8.57 16.02 9.56
N PHE A 124 7.50 16.19 10.33
CA PHE A 124 7.57 16.93 11.59
C PHE A 124 8.47 16.24 12.60
N ILE A 125 8.39 14.91 12.70
CA ILE A 125 9.25 14.15 13.59
C ILE A 125 10.72 14.24 13.13
N ALA A 126 11.00 14.12 11.83
CA ALA A 126 12.34 14.34 11.29
C ALA A 126 12.86 15.73 11.62
N ILE A 127 12.13 16.80 11.30
CA ILE A 127 12.53 18.18 11.60
C ILE A 127 12.83 18.34 13.10
N ARG A 128 12.03 17.71 13.96
CA ARG A 128 12.18 17.80 15.42
C ARG A 128 13.45 17.11 15.93
N PHE A 129 13.86 16.01 15.31
CA PHE A 129 15.02 15.23 15.71
C PHE A 129 16.32 15.71 15.05
N PHE A 130 16.29 16.10 13.77
CA PHE A 130 17.47 16.52 13.01
C PHE A 130 17.81 18.00 13.14
N SER A 131 16.89 18.84 13.66
CA SER A 131 17.15 20.28 13.89
C SER A 131 17.22 20.62 15.40
N PRO A 132 18.35 20.36 16.07
CA PRO A 132 18.49 20.63 17.51
C PRO A 132 18.51 22.12 17.85
N ASP A 133 18.75 23.03 16.91
CA ASP A 133 18.82 24.48 17.18
C ASP A 133 17.51 25.22 16.93
N LEU A 134 16.42 24.49 16.70
CA LEU A 134 15.12 25.09 16.40
C LEU A 134 14.61 25.92 17.59
N LYS A 135 14.44 27.24 17.40
CA LYS A 135 13.98 28.17 18.45
C LYS A 135 12.61 27.82 19.04
N ARG A 136 11.73 27.16 18.27
CA ARG A 136 10.33 26.86 18.64
C ARG A 136 10.03 25.36 18.75
N LYS A 137 10.89 24.58 19.41
CA LYS A 137 10.68 23.13 19.60
C LYS A 137 9.34 22.74 20.24
N ARG A 138 8.82 23.56 21.17
CA ARG A 138 7.52 23.30 21.82
C ARG A 138 6.36 23.37 20.82
N LEU A 139 6.39 24.34 19.91
CA LEU A 139 5.37 24.48 18.88
C LEU A 139 5.40 23.30 17.90
N LEU A 140 6.59 22.88 17.47
CA LEU A 140 6.73 21.68 16.62
C LEU A 140 6.27 20.41 17.35
N THR A 141 6.52 20.30 18.65
CA THR A 141 6.02 19.16 19.46
C THR A 141 4.49 19.19 19.52
N GLY A 142 3.88 20.36 19.69
CA GLY A 142 2.43 20.53 19.59
C GLY A 142 1.87 20.16 18.22
N MET A 143 2.57 20.52 17.13
CA MET A 143 2.20 20.12 15.77
C MET A 143 2.26 18.59 15.59
N ILE A 144 3.33 17.92 16.05
CA ILE A 144 3.43 16.46 16.01
C ILE A 144 2.25 15.82 16.74
N VAL A 145 1.99 16.24 17.98
CA VAL A 145 0.87 15.72 18.78
C VAL A 145 -0.47 15.97 18.09
N GLY A 146 -0.70 17.18 17.56
CA GLY A 146 -1.89 17.52 16.81
C GLY A 146 -2.07 16.64 15.56
N THR A 147 -1.01 16.42 14.79
CA THR A 147 -1.02 15.54 13.61
C THR A 147 -1.30 14.10 14.00
N VAL A 148 -0.80 13.59 15.12
CA VAL A 148 -1.14 12.24 15.62
C VAL A 148 -2.63 12.12 15.90
N PHE A 149 -3.23 13.11 16.59
CA PHE A 149 -4.68 13.11 16.85
C PHE A 149 -5.50 13.24 15.57
N LEU A 150 -5.06 14.09 14.63
CA LEU A 150 -5.72 14.22 13.32
C LEU A 150 -5.63 12.92 12.53
N TYR A 151 -4.46 12.28 12.48
CA TYR A 151 -4.27 10.99 11.81
C TYR A 151 -5.17 9.91 12.41
N GLY A 152 -5.12 9.72 13.74
CA GLY A 152 -5.96 8.71 14.40
C GLY A 152 -7.46 8.99 14.28
N GLY A 153 -7.88 10.26 14.43
CA GLY A 153 -9.27 10.67 14.26
C GLY A 153 -9.75 10.52 12.81
N PHE A 154 -8.89 10.83 11.84
CA PHE A 154 -9.16 10.63 10.43
C PHE A 154 -9.35 9.15 10.10
N GLN A 155 -8.44 8.29 10.57
CA GLN A 155 -8.56 6.84 10.41
C GLN A 155 -9.85 6.31 11.05
N TYR A 156 -10.23 6.81 12.22
CA TYR A 156 -11.50 6.44 12.84
C TYR A 156 -12.72 6.82 11.99
N ILE A 157 -12.75 8.04 11.44
CA ILE A 157 -13.86 8.51 10.58
C ILE A 157 -13.90 7.73 9.26
N MET A 158 -12.74 7.46 8.67
CA MET A 158 -12.62 6.74 7.41
C MET A 158 -12.81 5.22 7.56
N TRP A 159 -12.95 4.71 8.78
CA TRP A 159 -13.21 3.29 9.03
C TRP A 159 -14.48 2.81 8.32
N SER A 160 -15.52 3.65 8.29
CA SER A 160 -16.76 3.32 7.61
C SER A 160 -16.78 3.68 6.12
N ASP A 161 -15.70 4.26 5.58
CA ASP A 161 -15.62 4.65 4.16
C ASP A 161 -15.12 3.46 3.35
N TYR A 162 -16.02 2.74 2.67
CA TYR A 162 -15.65 1.59 1.84
C TYR A 162 -16.65 1.40 0.69
N ARG A 163 -16.20 0.70 -0.35
CA ARG A 163 -17.08 0.19 -1.40
C ARG A 163 -16.68 -1.23 -1.77
N GLY A 164 -17.60 -2.00 -2.30
CA GLY A 164 -17.33 -3.37 -2.70
C GLY A 164 -18.50 -4.05 -3.38
N VAL A 165 -18.24 -5.27 -3.83
CA VAL A 165 -19.23 -6.17 -4.44
C VAL A 165 -19.52 -7.29 -3.43
N HIS A 166 -20.74 -7.32 -2.91
CA HIS A 166 -21.21 -8.33 -1.97
C HIS A 166 -21.99 -9.42 -2.72
N GLN A 167 -21.69 -10.69 -2.46
CA GLN A 167 -22.26 -11.86 -3.16
C GLN A 167 -23.79 -11.83 -3.24
N GLU A 168 -24.46 -11.47 -2.14
CA GLU A 168 -25.93 -11.45 -2.07
C GLU A 168 -26.56 -10.06 -2.31
N LEU A 169 -25.92 -8.98 -1.85
CA LEU A 169 -26.53 -7.65 -1.77
C LEU A 169 -26.25 -6.79 -3.02
N GLY A 170 -25.31 -7.19 -3.88
CA GLY A 170 -24.87 -6.38 -5.02
C GLY A 170 -23.78 -5.38 -4.63
N LEU A 171 -23.84 -4.18 -5.20
CA LEU A 171 -22.88 -3.12 -4.94
C LEU A 171 -23.19 -2.46 -3.60
N VAL A 172 -22.23 -2.52 -2.68
CA VAL A 172 -22.36 -1.90 -1.36
C VAL A 172 -21.32 -0.79 -1.28
N SER A 173 -21.76 0.40 -0.92
CA SER A 173 -20.87 1.49 -0.55
C SER A 173 -21.36 2.15 0.73
N GLN A 174 -20.42 2.55 1.56
CA GLN A 174 -20.68 3.33 2.74
C GLN A 174 -19.70 4.48 2.74
N SER A 175 -20.22 5.70 2.78
CA SER A 175 -19.36 6.88 2.88
C SER A 175 -19.00 7.19 4.32
N TRP A 176 -17.91 7.92 4.51
CA TRP A 176 -17.43 8.41 5.81
C TRP A 176 -18.50 9.15 6.66
N ASN A 177 -19.53 9.73 6.03
CA ASN A 177 -20.64 10.40 6.72
C ASN A 177 -21.75 9.43 7.22
N GLY A 178 -21.56 8.12 7.07
CA GLY A 178 -22.51 7.09 7.50
C GLY A 178 -23.62 6.79 6.50
N LYS A 179 -23.68 7.46 5.34
CA LYS A 179 -24.64 7.10 4.28
C LYS A 179 -24.21 5.79 3.64
N ARG A 180 -25.00 4.73 3.88
CA ARG A 180 -24.85 3.43 3.22
C ARG A 180 -25.79 3.35 2.03
N THR A 181 -25.24 2.99 0.88
CA THR A 181 -25.97 2.72 -0.36
C THR A 181 -25.75 1.25 -0.71
N VAL A 182 -26.84 0.56 -0.97
CA VAL A 182 -26.85 -0.84 -1.43
C VAL A 182 -27.64 -0.83 -2.72
N GLN A 183 -27.00 -1.27 -3.79
CA GLN A 183 -27.60 -1.40 -5.10
C GLN A 183 -27.63 -2.90 -5.42
N SER A 184 -28.84 -3.47 -5.41
CA SER A 184 -29.06 -4.89 -5.69
C SER A 184 -28.57 -5.23 -7.10
N PHE A 185 -28.16 -6.49 -7.29
CA PHE A 185 -27.91 -7.05 -8.62
C PHE A 185 -29.11 -6.87 -9.57
N ASP A 186 -30.34 -6.85 -9.06
CA ASP A 186 -31.55 -6.65 -9.88
C ASP A 186 -31.63 -5.22 -10.48
N GLU A 187 -30.95 -4.26 -9.86
CA GLU A 187 -30.86 -2.87 -10.33
C GLU A 187 -29.73 -2.67 -11.35
N ILE A 188 -28.91 -3.70 -11.58
CA ILE A 188 -27.78 -3.69 -12.50
C ILE A 188 -28.28 -4.11 -13.88
N LYS A 189 -28.08 -3.24 -14.86
CA LYS A 189 -28.45 -3.44 -16.26
C LYS A 189 -27.43 -4.29 -17.00
N GLY A 190 -26.15 -4.19 -16.64
CA GLY A 190 -25.09 -4.95 -17.27
C GLY A 190 -23.73 -4.76 -16.58
N ILE A 191 -22.86 -5.73 -16.79
CA ILE A 191 -21.48 -5.76 -16.29
C ILE A 191 -20.55 -5.89 -17.49
N TYR A 192 -19.57 -5.00 -17.57
CA TYR A 192 -18.65 -4.92 -18.71
C TYR A 192 -17.21 -5.04 -18.23
N VAL A 193 -16.44 -5.88 -18.90
CA VAL A 193 -14.98 -5.97 -18.75
C VAL A 193 -14.36 -5.12 -19.85
N GLN A 194 -13.59 -4.10 -19.47
CA GLN A 194 -12.90 -3.25 -20.42
C GLN A 194 -11.37 -3.38 -20.26
N PRO A 195 -10.70 -4.11 -21.18
CA PRO A 195 -9.25 -4.11 -21.29
C PRO A 195 -8.70 -2.76 -21.79
N SER A 196 -7.52 -2.37 -21.31
CA SER A 196 -6.83 -1.14 -21.69
C SER A 196 -5.32 -1.25 -21.52
N ILE A 197 -4.58 -0.26 -22.02
CA ILE A 197 -3.15 -0.11 -21.77
C ILE A 197 -2.98 1.18 -20.97
N HIS A 198 -2.30 1.07 -19.84
CA HIS A 198 -1.72 2.23 -19.20
C HIS A 198 -0.41 2.54 -19.90
N ARG A 199 -0.26 3.76 -20.42
CA ARG A 199 0.94 4.19 -21.14
C ARG A 199 1.82 5.02 -20.24
N ALA A 200 3.05 4.54 -20.06
CA ALA A 200 4.11 5.25 -19.36
C ALA A 200 4.23 6.70 -19.83
N LYS A 201 4.27 7.64 -18.89
CA LYS A 201 4.57 9.04 -19.16
C LYS A 201 6.07 9.20 -19.37
N LEU A 202 6.46 9.80 -20.49
CA LEU A 202 7.86 10.17 -20.78
C LEU A 202 8.53 11.02 -19.68
N SER A 203 7.74 11.74 -18.88
CA SER A 203 8.21 12.56 -17.77
C SER A 203 8.54 11.78 -16.51
N ASP A 204 8.15 10.51 -16.42
CA ASP A 204 8.30 9.69 -15.22
C ASP A 204 9.02 8.38 -15.58
N SER A 205 10.25 8.25 -15.12
CA SER A 205 11.09 7.07 -15.39
C SER A 205 10.66 5.83 -14.62
N THR A 206 9.71 5.94 -13.70
CA THR A 206 9.17 4.83 -12.91
C THR A 206 7.79 4.39 -13.37
N ASP A 207 7.21 5.12 -14.33
CA ASP A 207 5.93 4.79 -14.92
C ASP A 207 6.15 3.80 -16.06
N GLU A 208 5.61 2.58 -15.92
CA GLU A 208 5.77 1.52 -16.91
C GLU A 208 4.51 1.40 -17.76
N THR A 209 4.68 0.99 -19.02
CA THR A 209 3.53 0.68 -19.87
C THR A 209 3.08 -0.72 -19.52
N GLU A 210 1.82 -0.87 -19.12
CA GLU A 210 1.29 -2.13 -18.61
C GLU A 210 -0.14 -2.38 -19.08
N PHE A 211 -0.52 -3.67 -19.12
CA PHE A 211 -1.89 -4.07 -19.37
C PHE A 211 -2.74 -3.77 -18.13
N THR A 212 -3.84 -3.05 -18.32
CA THR A 212 -4.81 -2.75 -17.28
C THR A 212 -6.19 -3.17 -17.73
N TRP A 213 -7.11 -3.40 -16.80
CA TRP A 213 -8.50 -3.66 -17.16
C TRP A 213 -9.43 -3.22 -16.03
N LYS A 214 -10.70 -3.02 -16.36
CA LYS A 214 -11.70 -2.63 -15.37
C LYS A 214 -12.99 -3.40 -15.50
N LEU A 215 -13.64 -3.61 -14.36
CA LEU A 215 -15.02 -4.06 -14.27
C LEU A 215 -15.93 -2.84 -14.12
N ILE A 216 -16.92 -2.73 -15.00
CA ILE A 216 -17.87 -1.62 -15.04
C ILE A 216 -19.27 -2.19 -14.80
N PHE A 217 -19.85 -1.84 -13.66
CA PHE A 217 -21.25 -2.10 -13.38
C PHE A 217 -22.08 -0.91 -13.86
N VAL A 218 -23.07 -1.17 -14.70
CA VAL A 218 -23.99 -0.15 -15.23
C VAL A 218 -25.37 -0.44 -14.71
N ASP A 219 -26.01 0.56 -14.09
CA ASP A 219 -27.37 0.43 -13.59
C ASP A 219 -28.44 0.80 -14.62
N HIS A 220 -29.71 0.65 -14.26
CA HIS A 220 -30.83 1.03 -15.14
C HIS A 220 -30.93 2.54 -15.42
N HIS A 221 -30.29 3.40 -14.61
CA HIS A 221 -30.18 4.84 -14.83
C HIS A 221 -28.95 5.22 -15.67
N ASN A 222 -28.14 4.25 -16.10
CA ASN A 222 -26.83 4.39 -16.76
C ASN A 222 -25.75 5.04 -15.89
N GLU A 223 -25.89 5.03 -14.57
CA GLU A 223 -24.80 5.31 -13.64
C GLU A 223 -23.78 4.16 -13.68
N LYS A 224 -22.51 4.50 -13.51
CA LYS A 224 -21.39 3.56 -13.64
C LYS A 224 -20.59 3.46 -12.35
N VAL A 225 -20.34 2.23 -11.92
CA VAL A 225 -19.40 1.93 -10.84
C VAL A 225 -18.25 1.12 -11.42
N GLU A 226 -17.03 1.65 -11.29
CA GLU A 226 -15.83 1.08 -11.90
C GLU A 226 -14.84 0.58 -10.85
N TYR A 227 -14.34 -0.65 -11.07
CA TYR A 227 -13.27 -1.27 -10.31
C TYR A 227 -12.09 -1.52 -11.24
N HIS A 228 -10.91 -1.00 -10.87
CA HIS A 228 -9.73 -0.97 -11.72
C HIS A 228 -8.72 -2.03 -11.27
N PHE A 229 -8.18 -2.77 -12.23
CA PHE A 229 -7.12 -3.75 -12.03
C PHE A 229 -5.89 -3.29 -12.82
N GLN A 230 -4.82 -3.00 -12.08
CA GLN A 230 -3.57 -2.48 -12.65
C GLN A 230 -2.71 -3.56 -13.29
N SER A 231 -2.96 -4.84 -13.02
CA SER A 231 -2.23 -5.95 -13.62
C SER A 231 -3.04 -7.25 -13.64
N LEU A 232 -2.49 -8.27 -14.27
CA LEU A 232 -3.03 -9.63 -14.24
C LEU A 232 -2.55 -10.36 -13.00
N SER A 233 -3.47 -10.98 -12.27
CA SER A 233 -3.16 -11.85 -11.15
C SER A 233 -4.19 -12.97 -11.05
N ARG A 234 -3.84 -14.06 -10.35
CA ARG A 234 -4.79 -15.16 -10.12
C ARG A 234 -5.99 -14.69 -9.31
N ASP A 235 -5.76 -13.85 -8.31
CA ASP A 235 -6.79 -13.32 -7.42
C ASP A 235 -7.76 -12.42 -8.19
N SER A 236 -7.26 -11.58 -9.12
CA SER A 236 -8.12 -10.71 -9.92
C SER A 236 -8.96 -11.51 -10.92
N LEU A 237 -8.40 -12.59 -11.50
CA LEU A 237 -9.14 -13.53 -12.34
C LEU A 237 -10.23 -14.27 -11.56
N GLU A 238 -9.92 -14.81 -10.38
CA GLU A 238 -10.88 -15.51 -9.53
C GLU A 238 -12.03 -14.59 -9.12
N THR A 239 -11.71 -13.36 -8.72
CA THR A 239 -12.69 -12.30 -8.42
C THR A 239 -13.61 -12.05 -9.61
N ALA A 240 -13.05 -11.93 -10.81
CA ALA A 240 -13.81 -11.69 -12.04
C ALA A 240 -14.71 -12.88 -12.41
N GLN A 241 -14.22 -14.09 -12.23
CA GLN A 241 -14.98 -15.32 -12.49
C GLN A 241 -16.18 -15.45 -11.54
N GLN A 242 -16.00 -15.19 -10.24
CA GLN A 242 -17.10 -15.15 -9.28
C GLN A 242 -18.17 -14.13 -9.67
N ILE A 243 -17.77 -12.94 -10.14
CA ILE A 243 -18.69 -11.92 -10.63
C ILE A 243 -19.41 -12.38 -11.92
N LYS A 244 -18.70 -13.05 -12.84
CA LYS A 244 -19.28 -13.63 -14.07
C LYS A 244 -20.32 -14.70 -13.75
N GLU A 245 -20.06 -15.56 -12.76
CA GLU A 245 -21.01 -16.58 -12.27
C GLU A 245 -22.27 -15.94 -11.69
N ILE A 246 -22.13 -14.94 -10.82
CA ILE A 246 -23.28 -14.23 -10.25
C ILE A 246 -24.09 -13.53 -11.33
N ALA A 247 -23.43 -12.91 -12.30
CA ALA A 247 -24.10 -12.26 -13.43
C ALA A 247 -24.93 -13.28 -14.22
N HIS A 248 -24.37 -14.46 -14.49
CA HIS A 248 -25.07 -15.56 -15.14
C HIS A 248 -26.29 -16.02 -14.34
N ASP A 249 -26.13 -16.29 -13.04
CA ASP A 249 -27.20 -16.77 -12.16
C ASP A 249 -28.34 -15.76 -12.00
N ARG A 250 -28.01 -14.46 -12.02
CA ARG A 250 -28.96 -13.35 -11.93
C ARG A 250 -29.46 -12.86 -13.29
N GLN A 251 -29.07 -13.52 -14.38
CA GLN A 251 -29.43 -13.14 -15.76
C GLN A 251 -29.04 -11.70 -16.13
N ILE A 252 -27.95 -11.20 -15.55
CA ILE A 252 -27.36 -9.89 -15.86
C ILE A 252 -26.43 -10.07 -17.06
N PRO A 253 -26.56 -9.25 -18.12
CA PRO A 253 -25.61 -9.26 -19.23
C PRO A 253 -24.18 -9.04 -18.73
N PHE A 254 -23.31 -10.01 -18.98
CA PHE A 254 -21.86 -9.90 -18.74
C PHE A 254 -21.15 -9.89 -20.08
N GLN A 255 -20.46 -8.80 -20.41
CA GLN A 255 -19.80 -8.63 -21.70
C GLN A 255 -18.33 -8.27 -21.53
N ILE A 256 -17.50 -8.84 -22.38
CA ILE A 256 -16.07 -8.55 -22.43
C ILE A 256 -15.81 -7.79 -23.71
N ASN A 257 -15.25 -6.60 -23.56
CA ASN A 257 -14.94 -5.78 -24.72
C ASN A 257 -13.72 -6.35 -25.45
N ASP A 258 -13.79 -6.32 -26.78
CA ASP A 258 -12.69 -6.79 -27.64
C ASP A 258 -11.38 -6.05 -27.35
N MET A 259 -10.28 -6.81 -27.35
CA MET A 259 -8.94 -6.25 -27.34
C MET A 259 -8.52 -5.92 -28.78
N ASN A 260 -7.97 -4.72 -28.99
CA ASN A 260 -7.23 -4.46 -30.23
C ASN A 260 -5.84 -5.12 -30.18
N ASP A 261 -5.16 -5.21 -31.33
CA ASP A 261 -3.84 -5.85 -31.44
C ASP A 261 -2.79 -5.28 -30.48
N GLU A 262 -2.88 -4.00 -30.14
CA GLU A 262 -1.93 -3.37 -29.21
C GLU A 262 -2.19 -3.85 -27.78
N VAL A 263 -3.46 -3.85 -27.34
CA VAL A 263 -3.88 -4.29 -26.01
C VAL A 263 -3.59 -5.78 -25.85
N PHE A 264 -3.86 -6.59 -26.86
CA PHE A 264 -3.56 -8.02 -26.85
C PHE A 264 -2.07 -8.33 -26.69
N LYS A 265 -1.18 -7.57 -27.36
CA LYS A 265 0.27 -7.74 -27.20
C LYS A 265 0.73 -7.46 -25.77
N TRP A 266 0.21 -6.41 -25.15
CA TRP A 266 0.53 -6.08 -23.76
C TRP A 266 -0.04 -7.09 -22.78
N PHE A 267 -1.25 -7.60 -23.05
CA PHE A 267 -1.85 -8.68 -22.28
C PHE A 267 -1.01 -9.96 -22.29
N ASP A 268 -0.57 -10.42 -23.47
CA ASP A 268 0.25 -11.63 -23.58
C ASP A 268 1.64 -11.44 -22.96
N LEU A 269 2.25 -10.27 -23.15
CA LEU A 269 3.52 -9.92 -22.50
C LEU A 269 3.39 -9.94 -20.97
N GLU A 270 2.33 -9.36 -20.40
CA GLU A 270 2.11 -9.34 -18.96
C GLU A 270 1.97 -10.75 -18.39
N LEU A 271 1.24 -11.65 -19.07
CA LEU A 271 1.13 -13.06 -18.66
C LEU A 271 2.49 -13.76 -18.62
N GLU A 272 3.38 -13.48 -19.58
CA GLU A 272 4.73 -14.03 -19.62
C GLU A 272 5.62 -13.47 -18.50
N LEU A 273 5.60 -12.15 -18.31
CA LEU A 273 6.37 -11.46 -17.28
C LEU A 273 5.98 -11.96 -15.88
N GLN A 274 4.69 -12.10 -15.62
CA GLN A 274 4.14 -12.59 -14.35
C GLN A 274 4.17 -14.12 -14.21
N LYS A 275 4.60 -14.85 -15.26
CA LYS A 275 4.64 -16.32 -15.31
C LYS A 275 3.28 -16.96 -14.98
N LEU A 276 2.20 -16.35 -15.45
CA LEU A 276 0.85 -16.83 -15.23
C LEU A 276 0.51 -17.95 -16.22
N ASN A 277 -0.35 -18.88 -15.80
CA ASN A 277 -0.91 -19.86 -16.72
C ASN A 277 -1.82 -19.11 -17.69
N LYS A 278 -1.52 -19.11 -18.99
CA LYS A 278 -2.24 -18.29 -19.99
C LYS A 278 -3.68 -18.76 -20.20
N GLU A 279 -3.91 -20.07 -20.14
CA GLU A 279 -5.17 -20.69 -20.55
C GLU A 279 -6.41 -20.12 -19.82
N PRO A 280 -6.44 -19.99 -18.48
CA PRO A 280 -7.61 -19.47 -17.77
C PRO A 280 -7.90 -18.00 -18.09
N PHE A 281 -6.85 -17.20 -18.38
CA PHE A 281 -7.02 -15.80 -18.76
C PHE A 281 -7.55 -15.66 -20.18
N TYR A 282 -7.02 -16.45 -21.12
CA TYR A 282 -7.52 -16.46 -22.51
C TYR A 282 -8.99 -16.87 -22.57
N GLN A 283 -9.36 -17.91 -21.81
CA GLN A 283 -10.74 -18.35 -21.67
C GLN A 283 -11.62 -17.26 -21.05
N PHE A 284 -11.15 -16.60 -19.99
CA PHE A 284 -11.91 -15.52 -19.37
C PHE A 284 -12.15 -14.38 -20.35
N PHE A 285 -11.12 -13.89 -21.03
CA PHE A 285 -11.20 -12.78 -21.98
C PHE A 285 -11.75 -13.17 -23.37
N GLU A 286 -12.23 -14.40 -23.53
CA GLU A 286 -12.85 -14.91 -24.77
C GLU A 286 -11.92 -14.81 -26.00
N LEU A 287 -10.62 -14.97 -25.75
CA LEU A 287 -9.57 -14.96 -26.77
C LEU A 287 -9.42 -16.39 -27.32
N ASN A 288 -9.82 -16.60 -28.57
CA ASN A 288 -9.58 -17.87 -29.25
C ASN A 288 -8.08 -18.02 -29.54
N HIS A 289 -7.49 -19.16 -29.19
CA HIS A 289 -6.17 -19.57 -29.67
C HIS A 289 -6.20 -19.74 -31.19
N SER A 290 -5.80 -18.70 -31.92
CA SER A 290 -5.49 -18.79 -33.36
C SER A 290 -3.99 -18.91 -33.57
#